data_AF-A0A2L0TP72-F1
#
_entry.id   AF-A0A2L0TP72-F1
#
_cell.length_a   1.000
_cell.length_b   1.000
_cell.length_c   1.000
_cell.angle_alpha   90.00
_cell.angle_beta   90.00
_cell.angle_gamma   90.00
#
_symmetry.space_group_name_H-M   'P 1'
#
loop_
_entity.id
_entity.type
_entity.pdbx_description
1 polymer ?
#
loop_
_entity_poly.entity_id
_entity_poly.type
_entity_poly.pdbx_seq_one_letter_code
_entity_poly.pdbx_strand_id
1 'polypeptide(L)'
;MRALLLIALFVALPAKAADETECRQAFLEWMLSQQKQFSDRKASKMERRNAERAIDQARDAFAKQESFCQAMAWVASAEDNDPRFKPRTGEIHDFTPRG
;
A
#
# COMPACT_ATOMS: atom_id res chain seq x y z
N MET A 1 -22.07 40.85 -5.98
CA MET A 1 -22.59 39.64 -5.29
C MET A 1 -22.29 38.37 -6.09
N ARG A 2 -21.03 38.11 -6.44
CA ARG A 2 -20.59 36.89 -7.16
C ARG A 2 -19.38 36.24 -6.50
N ALA A 3 -18.55 37.03 -5.80
CA ALA A 3 -17.40 36.54 -5.05
C ALA A 3 -17.74 35.74 -3.79
N LEU A 4 -18.93 35.96 -3.20
CA LEU A 4 -19.34 35.28 -1.95
C LEU A 4 -19.79 33.83 -2.18
N LEU A 5 -20.10 33.43 -3.42
CA LEU A 5 -20.53 32.07 -3.75
C LEU A 5 -19.35 31.09 -3.88
N LEU A 6 -18.12 31.58 -4.09
CA LEU A 6 -16.93 30.73 -4.19
C LEU A 6 -16.38 30.30 -2.83
N ILE A 7 -16.70 31.03 -1.76
CA ILE A 7 -16.25 30.71 -0.39
C ILE A 7 -17.11 29.60 0.23
N ALA A 8 -18.36 29.44 -0.20
CA ALA A 8 -19.27 28.42 0.32
C ALA A 8 -18.94 27.00 -0.15
N LEU A 9 -18.19 26.83 -1.24
CA LEU A 9 -17.78 25.51 -1.75
C LEU A 9 -16.60 24.88 -0.98
N PHE A 10 -15.85 25.66 -0.20
CA PHE A 10 -14.77 25.11 0.64
C PHE A 10 -15.25 24.57 1.99
N VAL A 11 -16.50 24.83 2.39
CA VAL A 11 -17.04 24.42 3.70
C VAL A 11 -17.77 23.07 3.64
N ALA A 12 -17.87 22.46 2.46
CA ALA A 12 -18.54 21.19 2.25
C ALA A 12 -17.60 20.06 1.81
N LEU A 13 -16.44 19.90 2.46
CA LEU A 13 -15.74 18.60 2.45
C LEU A 13 -16.03 17.84 3.75
N PRO A 14 -17.04 16.95 3.78
CA PRO A 14 -17.10 15.91 4.78
C PRO A 14 -16.28 14.73 4.26
N ALA A 15 -14.97 14.81 4.44
CA ALA A 15 -14.16 13.62 4.59
C ALA A 15 -13.34 13.90 5.82
N LYS A 16 -13.59 13.19 6.93
CA LYS A 16 -12.58 13.13 7.96
C LYS A 16 -11.37 12.50 7.27
N ALA A 17 -10.44 13.32 6.81
CA ALA A 17 -9.12 12.83 6.47
C ALA A 17 -8.66 12.11 7.74
N ALA A 18 -8.45 10.80 7.63
CA ALA A 18 -7.86 10.05 8.72
C ALA A 18 -6.58 10.81 9.13
N ASP A 19 -6.38 10.98 10.43
CA ASP A 19 -5.15 11.62 10.89
C ASP A 19 -3.96 10.73 10.54
N GLU A 20 -2.79 11.31 10.28
CA GLU A 20 -1.58 10.55 9.94
C GLU A 20 -1.25 9.52 11.03
N THR A 21 -1.58 9.80 12.29
CA THR A 21 -1.44 8.85 13.40
C THR A 21 -2.31 7.60 13.21
N GLU A 22 -3.55 7.77 12.76
CA GLU A 22 -4.50 6.69 12.50
C GLU A 22 -4.06 5.87 11.28
N CYS A 23 -3.69 6.54 10.19
CA CYS A 23 -3.16 5.89 9.00
C CYS A 23 -1.87 5.13 9.29
N ARG A 24 -0.99 5.68 10.14
CA ARG A 24 0.22 4.98 10.60
C ARG A 24 -0.12 3.69 11.34
N GLN A 25 -1.09 3.73 12.24
CA GLN A 25 -1.51 2.53 12.96
C GLN A 25 -2.08 1.48 12.00
N ALA A 26 -2.96 1.88 11.09
CA ALA A 26 -3.52 1.01 10.05
C ALA A 26 -2.42 0.42 9.15
N PHE A 27 -1.44 1.23 8.76
CA PHE A 27 -0.29 0.79 7.97
C PHE A 27 0.54 -0.26 8.70
N LEU A 28 0.83 -0.07 9.99
CA LEU A 28 1.58 -1.03 10.80
C LEU A 28 0.84 -2.36 10.96
N GLU A 29 -0.46 -2.31 11.23
CA GLU A 29 -1.31 -3.51 11.34
C GLU A 29 -1.39 -4.27 10.02
N TRP A 30 -1.60 -3.54 8.92
CA TRP A 30 -1.64 -4.11 7.58
C TRP A 30 -0.28 -4.72 7.20
N MET A 31 0.83 -4.01 7.41
CA MET A 31 2.19 -4.50 7.15
C MET A 31 2.49 -5.78 7.93
N LEU A 32 2.10 -5.84 9.21
CA LEU A 32 2.25 -7.04 10.03
C LEU A 32 1.44 -8.21 9.46
N SER A 33 0.22 -7.97 8.98
CA SER A 33 -0.60 -9.00 8.35
C SER A 33 0.07 -9.59 7.10
N GLN A 34 0.61 -8.74 6.22
CA GLN A 34 1.31 -9.18 5.02
C GLN A 34 2.60 -9.94 5.37
N GLN A 35 3.36 -9.48 6.37
CA GLN A 35 4.58 -10.15 6.81
C GLN A 35 4.28 -11.55 7.38
N LYS A 36 3.17 -11.70 8.10
CA LYS A 36 2.69 -13.02 8.56
C LYS A 36 2.34 -13.92 7.38
N GLN A 37 1.61 -13.41 6.37
CA GLN A 37 1.27 -14.18 5.17
C GLN A 37 2.53 -14.62 4.41
N PHE A 38 3.49 -13.72 4.21
CA PHE A 38 4.75 -14.01 3.53
C PHE A 38 5.58 -15.10 4.23
N SER A 39 5.61 -15.05 5.57
CA SER A 39 6.38 -15.98 6.41
C SER A 39 5.65 -17.29 6.71
N ASP A 40 4.34 -17.39 6.42
CA ASP A 40 3.59 -18.63 6.62
C ASP A 40 4.02 -19.71 5.62
N ARG A 41 4.67 -20.77 6.14
CA ARG A 41 5.12 -21.91 5.36
C ARG A 41 3.97 -22.80 4.85
N LYS A 42 2.76 -22.65 5.42
CA LYS A 42 1.56 -23.38 5.00
C LYS A 42 0.84 -22.66 3.86
N ALA A 43 1.04 -21.35 3.70
CA ALA A 43 0.53 -20.59 2.57
C ALA A 43 1.17 -21.07 1.26
N SER A 44 0.39 -21.01 0.18
CA SER A 44 0.87 -21.31 -1.16
C SER A 44 1.98 -20.33 -1.55
N LYS A 45 2.84 -20.76 -2.47
CA LYS A 45 3.92 -19.91 -3.00
C LYS A 45 3.37 -18.62 -3.64
N MET A 46 2.18 -18.67 -4.24
CA MET A 46 1.57 -17.49 -4.85
C MET A 46 1.08 -16.51 -3.79
N GLU A 47 0.39 -16.98 -2.74
CA GLU A 47 -0.05 -16.12 -1.63
C GLU A 47 1.14 -15.43 -0.95
N ARG A 48 2.23 -16.17 -0.72
CA ARG A 48 3.44 -15.59 -0.15
C ARG A 48 4.07 -14.55 -1.07
N ARG A 49 4.14 -14.80 -2.38
CA ARG A 49 4.68 -13.84 -3.36
C ARG A 49 3.80 -12.59 -3.47
N ASN A 50 2.48 -12.73 -3.43
CA ASN A 50 1.59 -11.59 -3.46
C ASN A 50 1.75 -10.72 -2.21
N ALA A 51 1.93 -11.34 -1.03
CA ALA A 51 2.23 -10.62 0.20
C ALA A 51 3.57 -9.86 0.13
N GLU A 52 4.62 -10.48 -0.42
CA GLU A 52 5.91 -9.81 -0.68
C GLU A 52 5.76 -8.57 -1.57
N ARG A 53 5.08 -8.72 -2.71
CA ARG A 53 4.85 -7.61 -3.65
C ARG A 53 4.03 -6.48 -3.03
N ALA A 54 2.98 -6.83 -2.28
CA ALA A 54 2.17 -5.86 -1.57
C ALA A 54 3.02 -5.06 -0.56
N ILE A 55 3.88 -5.74 0.20
CA ILE A 55 4.83 -5.09 1.13
C ILE A 55 5.73 -4.10 0.40
N ASP A 56 6.36 -4.51 -0.69
CA ASP A 56 7.30 -3.67 -1.43
C ASP A 56 6.60 -2.45 -2.04
N GLN A 57 5.42 -2.65 -2.62
CA GLN A 57 4.65 -1.55 -3.21
C GLN A 57 4.14 -0.56 -2.16
N ALA A 58 3.72 -1.03 -0.98
CA ALA A 58 3.32 -0.15 0.11
C ALA A 58 4.49 0.67 0.65
N ARG A 59 5.69 0.06 0.74
CA ARG A 59 6.93 0.77 1.09
C ARG A 59 7.30 1.81 0.05
N ASP A 60 7.20 1.48 -1.23
CA ASP A 60 7.46 2.41 -2.33
C ASP A 60 6.45 3.57 -2.34
N ALA A 61 5.18 3.28 -2.09
CA ALA A 61 4.13 4.30 -1.99
C ALA A 61 4.43 5.29 -0.85
N PHE A 62 4.84 4.77 0.31
CA PHE A 62 5.28 5.59 1.43
C PHE A 62 6.55 6.38 1.10
N ALA A 63 7.58 5.75 0.53
CA ALA A 63 8.84 6.41 0.19
C ALA A 63 8.69 7.57 -0.81
N LYS A 64 7.65 7.55 -1.64
CA LYS A 64 7.37 8.62 -2.62
C LYS A 64 6.74 9.86 -2.01
N GLN A 65 5.93 9.71 -0.96
CA GLN A 65 5.10 10.82 -0.46
C GLN A 65 5.28 11.09 1.04
N GLU A 66 5.99 10.23 1.76
CA GLU A 66 6.24 10.30 3.21
C GLU A 66 4.95 10.44 4.06
N SER A 67 3.83 9.93 3.54
CA SER A 67 2.51 9.97 4.17
C SER A 67 1.95 8.56 4.31
N PHE A 68 1.54 8.19 5.54
CA PHE A 68 0.88 6.92 5.77
C PHE A 68 -0.51 6.90 5.17
N CYS A 69 -1.23 8.03 5.17
CA CYS A 69 -2.56 8.08 4.57
C CYS A 69 -2.53 7.88 3.06
N GLN A 70 -1.55 8.46 2.36
CA GLN A 70 -1.38 8.23 0.93
C GLN A 70 -0.91 6.80 0.62
N ALA A 71 -0.04 6.23 1.45
CA ALA A 71 0.32 4.81 1.33
C ALA A 71 -0.90 3.90 1.54
N MET A 72 -1.76 4.20 2.52
CA MET A 72 -2.99 3.44 2.75
C MET A 72 -4.05 3.64 1.66
N ALA A 73 -4.09 4.81 1.02
CA ALA A 73 -4.92 5.02 -0.17
C ALA A 73 -4.45 4.14 -1.34
N TRP A 74 -3.14 3.95 -1.49
CA TRP A 74 -2.60 2.97 -2.43
C TRP A 74 -3.01 1.55 -2.04
N VAL A 75 -2.84 1.14 -0.77
CA VAL A 75 -3.25 -0.19 -0.29
C VAL A 75 -4.73 -0.47 -0.60
N ALA A 76 -5.61 0.51 -0.39
CA ALA A 76 -7.04 0.38 -0.64
C ALA A 76 -7.41 0.25 -2.14
N SER A 77 -6.56 0.74 -3.03
CA SER A 77 -6.76 0.70 -4.49
C SER A 77 -5.92 -0.38 -5.18
N ALA A 78 -5.05 -1.06 -4.44
CA ALA A 78 -4.15 -2.06 -4.98
C ALA A 78 -4.89 -3.37 -5.28
N GLU A 79 -5.00 -3.71 -6.57
CA GLU A 79 -5.35 -5.04 -7.04
C GLU A 79 -4.11 -5.67 -7.71
N ASP A 80 -3.14 -6.16 -6.92
CA ASP A 80 -2.04 -6.94 -7.50
C ASP A 80 -2.49 -8.39 -7.74
N ASN A 81 -3.14 -8.60 -8.88
CA ASN A 81 -3.56 -9.91 -9.38
C ASN A 81 -2.57 -10.46 -10.41
N ASP A 82 -1.27 -10.16 -10.31
CA ASP A 82 -0.27 -10.71 -11.22
C ASP A 82 -0.19 -12.24 -11.08
N PRO A 83 -0.68 -13.01 -12.08
CA PRO A 83 -0.79 -14.46 -11.98
C PRO A 83 0.56 -15.16 -12.13
N ARG A 84 1.63 -14.41 -12.42
CA ARG A 84 2.95 -14.99 -12.68
C ARG A 84 3.56 -15.52 -11.40
N PHE A 85 3.82 -16.82 -11.44
CA PHE A 85 4.55 -17.53 -10.39
C PHE A 85 6.05 -17.19 -10.37
N LYS A 86 6.61 -16.79 -11.53
CA LYS A 86 8.01 -16.39 -11.65
C LYS A 86 8.27 -15.09 -10.88
N PRO A 87 9.40 -14.99 -10.16
CA PRO A 87 9.77 -13.79 -9.47
C PRO A 87 10.01 -12.60 -10.41
N ARG A 88 9.72 -11.39 -9.95
CA ARG A 88 10.22 -10.14 -10.55
C ARG A 88 11.62 -9.84 -10.03
N THR A 89 12.36 -9.00 -10.74
CA THR A 89 13.67 -8.56 -10.29
C THR A 89 13.60 -7.86 -8.94
N GLY A 90 14.40 -8.33 -7.99
CA GLY A 90 14.44 -7.82 -6.62
C GLY A 90 13.65 -8.63 -5.59
N GLU A 91 12.78 -9.56 -6.02
CA GLU A 91 12.06 -10.45 -5.10
C GLU A 91 13.02 -11.52 -4.50
N ILE A 92 12.77 -11.99 -3.28
CA ILE A 92 13.61 -12.91 -2.48
C ILE A 92 13.89 -14.25 -3.20
N HIS A 93 13.11 -14.57 -4.23
CA HIS A 93 13.28 -15.77 -5.04
C HIS A 93 13.74 -15.50 -6.48
N ASP A 94 14.13 -14.27 -6.81
CA ASP A 94 14.84 -13.97 -8.05
C ASP A 94 16.33 -14.32 -7.93
N PHE A 95 16.72 -15.41 -8.60
CA PHE A 95 18.10 -15.88 -8.65
C PHE A 95 18.80 -15.50 -9.97
N THR A 96 18.23 -14.58 -10.75
CA THR A 96 18.84 -14.12 -12.00
C THR A 96 20.16 -13.41 -11.67
N PRO A 97 21.30 -13.81 -12.28
CA PRO A 97 22.57 -13.15 -12.03
C PRO A 97 22.49 -11.67 -12.38
N ARG A 98 22.87 -10.79 -11.44
CA ARG A 98 23.06 -9.37 -11.72
C ARG A 98 24.44 -9.22 -12.38
N GLY A 99 24.44 -8.98 -13.69
CA GLY A 99 25.64 -8.75 -14.49
C GLY A 99 26.30 -7.41 -14.20
#